data_AF-A0A1J4LU57-F1
#
_entry.id   AF-A0A1J4LU57-F1
#
_cell.length_a   1.000
_cell.length_b   1.000
_cell.length_c   1.000
_cell.angle_alpha   90.00
_cell.angle_beta   90.00
_cell.angle_gamma   90.00
#
_symmetry.space_group_name_H-M   'P 1'
#
loop_
_entity.id
_entity.type
_entity.pdbx_description
1 polymer ?
#
loop_
_entity_poly.entity_id
_entity_poly.type
_entity_poly.pdbx_seq_one_letter_code
_entity_poly.pdbx_strand_id
1 'polypeptide(L)'
;MSEAEPNDGDPEIERINLRISQSFLNVADEAWRERGFNSRSEFIRYAMREAVNHPEGAGFWKDLAISEAQFDDGDGISSDEVKSEYGLDRE
;
A
#
# COMPACT_ATOMS: atom_id res chain seq x y z
N MET A 1 28.34 30.38 7.72
CA MET A 1 27.96 29.14 7.02
C MET A 1 28.37 28.00 7.93
N SER A 2 27.42 27.38 8.62
CA SER A 2 27.70 26.25 9.50
C SER A 2 27.66 24.99 8.66
N GLU A 3 28.81 24.36 8.49
CA GLU A 3 28.93 23.02 7.90
C GLU A 3 28.44 22.04 8.97
N ALA A 4 27.38 21.30 8.65
CA ALA A 4 26.84 20.27 9.55
C ALA A 4 27.68 19.00 9.39
N GLU A 5 28.33 18.58 10.47
CA GLU A 5 29.08 17.32 10.57
C GLU A 5 28.17 16.12 10.22
N PRO A 6 28.63 15.15 9.42
CA PRO A 6 27.85 13.96 9.10
C PRO A 6 27.69 13.08 10.35
N ASN A 7 26.44 12.80 10.72
CA ASN A 7 26.08 11.97 11.86
C ASN A 7 26.40 10.48 11.54
N ASP A 8 27.35 9.90 12.26
CA ASP A 8 27.96 8.57 12.07
C ASP A 8 27.04 7.39 12.48
N GLY A 9 25.77 7.46 12.09
CA GLY A 9 24.75 6.45 12.40
C GLY A 9 23.51 6.51 11.51
N ASP A 10 23.50 7.40 10.50
CA ASP A 10 22.43 7.44 9.51
C ASP A 10 22.65 6.28 8.51
N PRO A 11 21.60 5.51 8.16
CA PRO A 11 21.72 4.44 7.18
C PRO A 11 22.29 4.99 5.87
N GLU A 12 23.11 4.20 5.18
CA GLU A 12 23.68 4.62 3.90
C GLU A 12 22.55 4.93 2.89
N ILE A 13 22.46 6.20 2.48
CA ILE A 13 21.43 6.67 1.55
C ILE A 13 22.01 6.77 0.15
N GLU A 14 21.69 5.78 -0.68
CA GLU A 14 21.97 5.81 -2.12
C GLU A 14 20.92 6.64 -2.87
N ARG A 15 21.36 7.44 -3.85
CA ARG A 15 20.46 8.25 -4.70
C ARG A 15 20.11 7.48 -5.97
N ILE A 16 18.81 7.29 -6.20
CA ILE A 16 18.29 6.69 -7.43
C ILE A 16 17.70 7.75 -8.36
N ASN A 17 17.84 7.53 -9.66
CA ASN A 17 17.17 8.34 -10.69
C ASN A 17 15.99 7.56 -11.26
N LEU A 18 14.77 8.12 -11.17
CA LEU A 18 13.54 7.50 -11.67
C LEU A 18 12.98 8.30 -12.86
N ARG A 19 12.53 7.59 -13.89
CA ARG A 19 11.74 8.18 -14.99
C ARG A 19 10.28 7.78 -14.84
N ILE A 20 9.39 8.76 -14.77
CA ILE A 20 7.93 8.59 -14.73
C ILE A 20 7.26 9.56 -15.70
N SER A 21 6.02 9.27 -16.09
CA SER A 21 5.24 10.21 -16.89
C SER A 21 4.91 11.47 -16.10
N GLN A 22 4.84 12.61 -16.79
CA GLN A 22 4.48 13.88 -16.15
C GLN A 22 3.07 13.84 -15.53
N SER A 23 2.13 13.16 -16.19
CA SER A 23 0.77 12.98 -15.67
C SER A 23 0.78 12.25 -14.33
N PHE A 24 1.56 11.17 -14.21
CA PHE A 24 1.67 10.43 -12.96
C PHE A 24 2.41 11.22 -11.88
N LEU A 25 3.45 11.98 -12.26
CA LEU A 25 4.14 12.86 -11.32
C LEU A 25 3.18 13.89 -10.69
N ASN A 26 2.27 14.47 -11.48
CA ASN A 26 1.28 15.41 -10.95
C ASN A 26 0.33 14.76 -9.93
N VAL A 27 -0.13 13.54 -10.21
CA VAL A 27 -0.98 12.76 -9.28
C VAL A 27 -0.22 12.42 -7.99
N ALA A 28 1.05 12.02 -8.11
CA ALA A 28 1.89 11.77 -6.94
C ALA A 28 2.09 13.07 -6.11
N ASP A 29 2.23 14.22 -6.79
CA ASP A 29 2.38 15.53 -6.16
C ASP A 29 1.17 15.99 -5.36
N GLU A 30 -0.02 15.68 -5.84
CA GLU A 30 -1.27 15.90 -5.11
C GLU A 30 -1.36 14.96 -3.90
N ALA A 31 -1.15 13.66 -4.13
CA ALA A 31 -1.28 12.64 -3.10
C ALA A 31 -0.36 12.85 -1.89
N TRP A 32 0.91 13.22 -2.09
CA TRP A 32 1.82 13.40 -0.94
C TRP A 32 1.45 14.62 -0.08
N ARG A 33 0.93 15.69 -0.71
CA ARG A 33 0.49 16.90 0.00
C ARG A 33 -0.78 16.64 0.80
N GLU A 34 -1.77 15.98 0.19
CA GLU A 34 -3.02 15.62 0.86
C GLU A 34 -2.78 14.71 2.06
N ARG A 35 -1.82 13.79 1.95
CA ARG A 35 -1.43 12.87 3.02
C ARG A 35 -0.46 13.49 4.05
N GLY A 36 -0.06 14.75 3.88
CA GLY A 36 0.75 15.50 4.85
C GLY A 36 2.22 15.08 4.94
N PHE A 37 2.79 14.47 3.90
CA PHE A 37 4.22 14.15 3.89
C PHE A 37 5.08 15.42 3.84
N ASN A 38 6.29 15.38 4.40
CA ASN A 38 7.18 16.55 4.41
C ASN A 38 7.85 16.78 3.05
N SER A 39 7.97 15.73 2.25
CA SER A 39 8.53 15.82 0.90
C SER A 39 8.01 14.72 -0.02
N ARG A 40 8.06 15.00 -1.33
CA ARG A 40 7.81 13.99 -2.37
C ARG A 40 8.70 12.76 -2.23
N SER A 41 9.99 12.97 -1.94
CA SER A 41 10.95 11.87 -1.78
C SER A 41 10.63 10.96 -0.59
N GLU A 42 10.05 11.51 0.48
CA GLU A 42 9.57 10.73 1.61
C GLU A 42 8.36 9.86 1.21
N PHE A 43 7.39 10.44 0.51
CA PHE A 43 6.23 9.71 0.01
C PHE A 43 6.61 8.59 -0.96
N ILE A 44 7.53 8.86 -1.91
CA ILE A 44 8.02 7.83 -2.85
C ILE A 44 8.71 6.70 -2.08
N ARG A 45 9.58 7.01 -1.11
CA ARG A 45 10.23 5.98 -0.28
C ARG A 45 9.22 5.17 0.54
N TYR A 46 8.20 5.81 1.10
CA TYR A 46 7.12 5.14 1.81
C TYR A 46 6.36 4.17 0.88
N ALA A 47 5.92 4.64 -0.29
CA ALA A 47 5.20 3.82 -1.25
C ALA A 47 6.04 2.63 -1.76
N MET A 48 7.34 2.83 -2.01
CA MET A 48 8.25 1.74 -2.40
C MET A 48 8.44 0.73 -1.26
N ARG A 49 8.57 1.19 0.00
CA ARG A 49 8.67 0.31 1.16
C ARG A 49 7.40 -0.52 1.33
N GLU A 50 6.23 0.11 1.17
CA GLU A 50 4.94 -0.58 1.25
C GLU A 50 4.81 -1.66 0.16
N ALA A 51 5.15 -1.31 -1.08
CA ALA A 51 5.11 -2.26 -2.19
C ALA A 51 6.07 -3.45 -2.02
N VAL A 52 7.21 -3.25 -1.35
CA VAL A 52 8.19 -4.32 -1.07
C VAL A 52 7.78 -5.17 0.13
N ASN A 53 7.28 -4.55 1.20
CA ASN A 53 6.93 -5.24 2.45
C ASN A 53 5.56 -5.90 2.40
N HIS A 54 4.66 -5.39 1.56
CA HIS A 54 3.31 -5.89 1.36
C HIS A 54 3.06 -6.14 -0.13
N PRO A 55 3.82 -7.06 -0.77
CA PRO A 55 3.69 -7.33 -2.19
C PRO A 55 2.30 -7.91 -2.54
N GLU A 56 1.69 -8.64 -1.61
CA GLU A 56 0.29 -9.08 -1.71
C GLU A 56 -0.74 -7.96 -1.60
N GLY A 57 -0.39 -6.70 -1.30
CA GLY A 57 -1.37 -5.61 -1.23
C GLY A 57 -2.19 -5.48 -2.53
N ALA A 58 -1.54 -5.64 -3.69
CA ALA A 58 -2.25 -5.69 -4.98
C ALA A 58 -3.10 -6.97 -5.13
N GLY A 59 -2.67 -8.10 -4.55
CA GLY A 59 -3.43 -9.34 -4.48
C GLY A 59 -4.67 -9.21 -3.60
N PHE A 60 -4.54 -8.60 -2.43
CA PHE A 60 -5.65 -8.35 -1.50
C PHE A 60 -6.73 -7.47 -2.12
N TRP A 61 -6.37 -6.39 -2.82
CA TRP A 61 -7.36 -5.57 -3.52
C TRP A 61 -8.07 -6.34 -4.64
N LYS A 62 -7.35 -7.23 -5.34
CA LYS A 62 -7.94 -8.11 -6.34
C LYS A 62 -8.89 -9.12 -5.70
N ASP A 63 -8.50 -9.73 -4.59
CA ASP A 63 -9.31 -10.71 -3.86
C ASP A 63 -10.58 -10.04 -3.29
N LEU A 64 -10.46 -8.80 -2.79
CA LEU A 64 -11.61 -8.02 -2.34
C LEU A 64 -12.57 -7.71 -3.49
N ALA A 65 -12.07 -7.26 -4.63
CA ALA A 65 -12.90 -6.98 -5.81
C ALA A 65 -13.57 -8.24 -6.37
N ILE A 66 -12.89 -9.39 -6.34
CA ILE A 66 -13.48 -10.69 -6.70
C ILE A 66 -14.60 -11.07 -5.73
N SER A 67 -14.35 -10.92 -4.43
CA SER A 67 -15.34 -11.20 -3.39
C SER A 67 -16.58 -10.32 -3.55
N GLU A 68 -16.41 -9.02 -3.80
CA GLU A 68 -17.53 -8.09 -4.04
C GLU A 68 -18.37 -8.51 -5.26
N ALA A 69 -17.72 -8.86 -6.38
CA ALA A 69 -18.42 -9.36 -7.56
C ALA A 69 -19.17 -10.68 -7.30
N GLN A 70 -18.59 -11.61 -6.53
CA GLN A 70 -19.26 -12.86 -6.14
C GLN A 70 -20.47 -12.62 -5.25
N PHE A 71 -20.42 -11.62 -4.37
CA PHE A 71 -21.58 -11.20 -3.58
C PHE A 71 -22.69 -10.61 -4.46
N ASP A 72 -22.35 -9.77 -5.44
CA ASP A 72 -23.33 -9.18 -6.37
C ASP A 72 -24.00 -10.25 -7.27
N ASP A 73 -23.25 -11.26 -7.72
CA ASP A 73 -23.77 -12.37 -8.54
C ASP A 73 -24.54 -13.42 -7.71
N GLY A 74 -24.58 -13.28 -6.38
CA GLY A 74 -25.29 -14.20 -5.48
C GLY A 74 -24.54 -15.53 -5.23
N ASP A 75 -23.26 -15.61 -5.60
CA ASP A 75 -22.37 -16.74 -5.35
C ASP A 75 -21.75 -16.71 -3.93
N GLY A 76 -22.13 -15.74 -3.10
CA GLY A 76 -21.72 -15.64 -1.71
C GLY A 76 -22.39 -16.69 -0.80
N ILE A 77 -21.62 -17.29 0.10
CA ILE A 77 -22.12 -18.25 1.09
C ILE A 77 -22.49 -17.50 2.38
N SER A 78 -23.63 -17.85 2.99
CA SER A 78 -24.07 -17.24 4.25
C SER A 78 -23.15 -17.59 5.42
N SER A 79 -23.02 -16.68 6.39
CA SER A 79 -22.24 -16.93 7.60
C SER A 79 -22.70 -18.18 8.36
N ASP A 80 -24.01 -18.43 8.44
CA ASP A 80 -24.56 -19.61 9.12
C ASP A 80 -24.27 -20.91 8.34
N GLU A 81 -24.21 -20.84 7.01
CA GLU A 81 -23.86 -21.98 6.16
C GLU A 81 -22.37 -22.33 6.29
N VAL A 82 -21.49 -21.31 6.31
CA VAL A 82 -20.05 -21.50 6.58
C VAL A 82 -19.83 -22.07 7.98
N LYS A 83 -20.50 -21.54 9.01
CA LYS A 83 -20.32 -22.05 10.37
C LYS A 83 -20.76 -23.51 10.51
N SER A 84 -21.82 -23.90 9.79
CA SER A 84 -22.34 -25.26 9.80
C SER A 84 -21.40 -26.23 9.09
N GLU A 85 -20.88 -25.83 7.93
CA GLU A 85 -19.93 -26.62 7.13
C GLU A 85 -18.61 -26.86 7.87
N TYR A 86 -18.05 -25.82 8.50
CA TYR A 86 -16.76 -25.88 9.19
C TYR A 86 -16.89 -26.22 10.69
N GLY A 87 -18.10 -26.50 11.19
CA GLY A 87 -18.35 -26.85 12.59
C GLY A 87 -17.97 -25.75 13.59
N LEU A 88 -18.06 -24.49 13.15
CA LEU A 88 -17.81 -23.27 13.93
C LEU A 88 -19.06 -22.79 14.69
N ASP A 89 -20.21 -23.43 14.49
CA ASP A 89 -21.45 -23.22 15.28
C ASP A 89 -21.38 -23.77 16.71
N ARG A 90 -20.18 -24.04 17.24
CA ARG A 90 -20.01 -24.45 18.64
C ARG A 90 -19.83 -23.21 19.53
N GLU A 91 -20.90 -22.94 20.28
CA GLU A 91 -21.08 -22.05 21.44
C GLU A 91 -19.82 -21.45 22.10
#